data_AF-A0A8B6EVD7-F1
#
_entry.id   AF-A0A8B6EVD7-F1
#
_cell.length_a   1.000
_cell.length_b   1.000
_cell.length_c   1.000
_cell.angle_alpha   90.00
_cell.angle_beta   90.00
_cell.angle_gamma   90.00
#
_symmetry.space_group_name_H-M   'P 1'
#
loop_
_entity.id
_entity.type
_entity.pdbx_description
1 polymer ?
#
loop_
_entity_poly.entity_id
_entity_poly.type
_entity_poly.pdbx_seq_one_letter_code
_entity_poly.pdbx_strand_id
1 'polypeptide(L)'
;SARTERKYNTPCSKNFENVHYTFDFSQYVNLPHSSQQVGALYFLTPRKVQIFGVCDENFPMQTNYLIDEQQTIGENGSRTHGPNAVLSMLHHYLHGNTYGEKACHFHADNSVGQNKNKTTLHYLLWRCAKGLHKTINLHFMISDVNTVSQLVKIVDNSAKCNSLIS
;
A
#
# COMPACT_ATOMS: atom_id res chain seq x y z
N SER A 1 -6.07 -2.69 26.27
CA SER A 1 -6.86 -3.61 25.43
C SER A 1 -5.88 -4.47 24.66
N ALA A 2 -5.58 -5.66 25.19
CA ALA A 2 -4.57 -6.56 24.62
C ALA A 2 -5.19 -7.34 23.46
N ARG A 3 -4.51 -7.30 22.30
CA ARG A 3 -4.87 -8.02 21.10
C ARG A 3 -4.81 -9.52 21.38
N THR A 4 -5.97 -10.12 21.69
CA THR A 4 -6.14 -11.58 21.80
C THR A 4 -5.59 -12.23 20.53
N GLU A 5 -4.87 -13.33 20.70
CA GLU A 5 -4.16 -14.10 19.68
C GLU A 5 -4.89 -14.09 18.33
N ARG A 6 -4.21 -13.59 17.28
CA ARG A 6 -4.78 -13.55 15.93
C ARG A 6 -4.90 -14.97 15.41
N LYS A 7 -6.09 -15.56 15.55
CA LYS A 7 -6.44 -16.74 14.75
C LYS A 7 -6.52 -16.31 13.29
N TYR A 8 -5.76 -16.99 12.44
CA TYR A 8 -5.89 -16.86 10.98
C TYR A 8 -7.35 -17.17 10.60
N ASN A 9 -8.08 -16.17 10.11
CA ASN A 9 -9.42 -16.41 9.60
C ASN A 9 -9.28 -17.13 8.25
N THR A 10 -10.02 -18.21 8.06
CA THR A 10 -10.11 -18.86 6.75
C THR A 10 -10.59 -17.84 5.71
N PRO A 11 -9.97 -17.74 4.53
CA PRO A 11 -10.40 -16.79 3.51
C PRO A 11 -11.87 -16.97 3.11
N CYS A 12 -12.57 -15.88 2.82
CA CYS A 12 -13.98 -15.89 2.45
C CYS A 12 -14.93 -16.62 3.43
N SER A 13 -14.54 -16.77 4.71
CA SER A 13 -15.34 -17.45 5.75
C SER A 13 -16.49 -16.60 6.30
N LYS A 14 -16.45 -15.27 6.11
CA LYS A 14 -17.46 -14.33 6.60
C LYS A 14 -18.08 -13.58 5.43
N ASN A 15 -19.37 -13.27 5.55
CA ASN A 15 -20.11 -12.49 4.57
C ASN A 15 -19.86 -10.99 4.73
N PHE A 16 -18.59 -10.60 4.88
CA PHE A 16 -18.19 -9.19 4.89
C PHE A 16 -17.83 -8.77 3.47
N GLU A 17 -18.41 -7.67 3.02
CA GLU A 17 -18.25 -7.16 1.67
C GLU A 17 -17.71 -5.72 1.61
N ASN A 18 -17.91 -4.96 2.69
CA ASN A 18 -17.50 -3.55 2.80
C ASN A 18 -16.31 -3.40 3.76
N VAL A 19 -15.23 -4.14 3.51
CA VAL A 19 -13.98 -4.02 4.29
C VAL A 19 -13.04 -3.08 3.55
N HIS A 20 -12.62 -2.01 4.20
CA HIS A 20 -11.79 -0.97 3.58
C HIS A 20 -10.34 -1.02 4.08
N TYR A 21 -9.40 -0.96 3.13
CA TYR A 21 -7.97 -0.89 3.38
C TYR A 21 -7.35 0.25 2.60
N THR A 22 -6.50 1.04 3.24
CA THR A 22 -5.67 2.04 2.57
C THR A 22 -4.22 1.63 2.67
N PHE A 23 -3.43 1.78 1.61
CA PHE A 23 -2.00 1.55 1.69
C PHE A 23 -1.21 2.54 0.86
N ASP A 24 -0.08 2.98 1.40
CA ASP A 24 0.81 3.91 0.71
C ASP A 24 2.23 3.90 1.30
N PHE A 25 3.17 4.45 0.53
CA PHE A 25 4.46 4.86 1.05
C PHE A 25 4.40 6.28 1.60
N SER A 26 4.89 6.48 2.82
CA SER A 26 5.14 7.82 3.30
C SER A 26 6.41 8.40 2.68
N GLN A 27 6.59 9.71 2.86
CA GLN A 27 7.91 10.32 2.74
C GLN A 27 8.88 9.69 3.75
N TYR A 28 10.18 9.66 3.43
CA TYR A 28 11.19 9.12 4.35
C TYR A 28 11.19 9.89 5.67
N VAL A 29 11.42 9.15 6.76
CA VAL A 29 11.66 9.71 8.09
C VAL A 29 13.15 9.64 8.39
N ASN A 30 13.66 10.72 8.99
CA ASN A 30 15.04 10.82 9.44
C ASN A 30 15.12 10.40 10.92
N LEU A 31 15.82 9.31 11.21
CA LEU A 31 16.04 8.86 12.58
C LEU A 31 17.39 9.35 13.10
N PRO A 32 17.48 9.77 14.38
CA PRO A 32 18.76 10.03 15.02
C PRO A 32 19.61 8.77 15.00
N HIS A 33 20.85 8.87 14.51
CA HIS A 33 21.78 7.75 14.44
C HIS A 33 23.13 8.14 15.02
N SER A 34 23.53 7.48 16.11
CA SER A 34 24.89 7.62 16.65
C SER A 34 25.83 6.71 15.88
N SER A 35 26.67 7.28 15.02
CA SER A 35 27.93 6.63 14.66
C SER A 35 28.75 6.58 15.94
N GLN A 36 29.10 5.39 16.46
CA GLN A 36 29.83 5.18 17.72
C GLN A 36 31.28 5.74 17.69
N GLN A 37 31.46 6.98 17.24
CA GLN A 37 32.73 7.66 17.10
C GLN A 37 33.06 8.33 18.43
N VAL A 38 34.23 7.99 19.00
CA VAL A 38 34.72 8.58 20.25
C VAL A 38 35.24 9.99 19.93
N GLY A 39 34.39 11.00 20.11
CA GLY A 39 34.67 12.41 19.80
C GLY A 39 33.46 13.31 20.04
N ALA A 40 33.59 14.63 19.77
CA ALA A 40 32.48 15.57 19.91
C ALA A 40 31.25 15.08 19.11
N LEU A 41 30.09 15.01 19.79
CA LEU A 41 28.89 14.31 19.33
C LEU A 41 28.18 15.09 18.21
N TYR A 42 28.75 15.12 17.02
CA TYR A 42 28.10 15.65 15.82
C TYR A 42 27.41 14.48 15.10
N PHE A 43 26.09 14.54 14.97
CA PHE A 43 25.35 13.67 14.06
C PHE A 43 25.76 14.02 12.63
N LEU A 44 26.66 13.26 12.02
CA LEU A 44 27.17 13.56 10.67
C LEU A 44 26.07 13.48 9.61
N THR A 45 25.12 12.55 9.72
CA THR A 45 23.91 12.49 8.86
C THR A 45 22.82 11.66 9.56
N PRO A 46 21.55 12.11 9.61
CA PRO A 46 20.46 11.30 10.11
C PRO A 46 20.15 10.12 9.17
N ARG A 47 19.79 8.97 9.74
CA ARG A 47 19.52 7.74 8.99
C ARG A 47 18.15 7.81 8.33
N LYS A 48 18.09 7.58 7.02
CA LYS A 48 16.82 7.62 6.28
C LYS A 48 16.10 6.29 6.42
N VAL A 49 14.84 6.34 6.81
CA VAL A 49 13.97 5.17 6.88
C VAL A 49 12.73 5.44 6.07
N GLN A 50 12.43 4.51 5.16
CA GLN A 50 11.20 4.54 4.40
C GLN A 50 10.11 3.81 5.17
N ILE A 51 8.87 4.30 5.07
CA ILE A 51 7.73 3.67 5.74
C ILE A 51 6.67 3.32 4.70
N PHE A 52 6.24 2.07 4.71
CA PHE A 52 5.03 1.63 4.01
C PHE A 52 3.94 1.37 5.05
N GLY A 53 2.80 2.04 4.90
CA GLY A 53 1.65 1.88 5.79
C GLY A 53 0.56 1.05 5.13
N VAL A 54 -0.06 0.16 5.90
CA VAL A 54 -1.39 -0.38 5.59
C VAL A 54 -2.33 -0.01 6.72
N CYS A 55 -3.33 0.80 6.42
CA CYS A 55 -4.40 1.21 7.32
C CYS A 55 -5.60 0.27 7.11
N ASP A 56 -6.11 -0.27 8.21
CA ASP A 56 -7.45 -0.83 8.26
C ASP A 56 -8.42 0.32 8.51
N GLU A 57 -9.37 0.58 7.62
CA GLU A 57 -10.31 1.69 7.84
C GLU A 57 -11.50 1.27 8.71
N ASN A 58 -11.69 -0.04 8.92
CA ASN A 58 -12.77 -0.57 9.74
C ASN A 58 -12.42 -0.51 11.25
N PHE A 59 -11.12 -0.43 11.55
CA PHE A 59 -10.59 -0.19 12.89
C PHE A 59 -9.40 0.75 12.78
N PRO A 60 -9.33 1.86 13.52
CA PRO A 60 -8.30 2.90 13.37
C PRO A 60 -6.90 2.41 13.77
N MET A 61 -6.31 1.54 12.96
CA MET A 61 -5.07 0.84 13.21
C MET A 61 -4.28 0.75 11.91
N GLN A 62 -3.10 1.35 11.94
CA GLN A 62 -2.15 1.32 10.84
C GLN A 62 -0.98 0.39 11.20
N THR A 63 -0.65 -0.51 10.28
CA THR A 63 0.58 -1.32 10.35
C THR A 63 1.64 -0.68 9.48
N ASN A 64 2.77 -0.32 10.09
CA ASN A 64 3.90 0.32 9.41
C ASN A 64 5.05 -0.67 9.23
N TYR A 65 5.52 -0.78 8.00
CA TYR A 65 6.75 -1.49 7.65
C TYR A 65 7.88 -0.47 7.56
N LEU A 66 8.88 -0.62 8.41
CA LEU A 66 10.08 0.21 8.40
C LEU A 66 11.12 -0.45 7.50
N ILE A 67 11.53 0.29 6.48
CA ILE A 67 12.52 -0.14 5.50
C ILE A 67 13.72 0.78 5.68
N ASP A 68 14.79 0.21 6.18
CA ASP A 68 16.03 0.93 6.37
C ASP A 68 16.71 1.25 5.03
N GLU A 69 17.52 2.32 4.98
CA GLU A 69 18.25 2.74 3.78
C GLU A 69 19.18 1.66 3.20
N GLN A 70 19.61 0.69 4.01
CA GLN A 70 20.46 -0.44 3.57
C GLN A 70 19.65 -1.65 3.05
N GLN A 71 18.33 -1.64 3.23
CA GLN A 71 17.44 -2.74 2.82
C GLN A 71 16.77 -2.38 1.49
N THR A 72 17.43 -2.73 0.40
CA THR A 72 17.04 -2.37 -0.97
C THR A 72 16.78 -3.59 -1.85
N ILE A 73 15.54 -3.74 -2.32
CA ILE A 73 15.14 -4.84 -3.22
C ILE A 73 15.20 -4.36 -4.67
N GLY A 74 16.42 -4.23 -5.19
CA GLY A 74 16.71 -3.96 -6.60
C GLY A 74 18.05 -4.57 -6.99
N GLU A 75 18.26 -4.80 -8.29
CA GLU A 75 19.39 -5.57 -8.85
C GLU A 75 20.78 -5.08 -8.39
N ASN A 76 20.90 -3.81 -7.98
CA ASN A 76 22.12 -3.19 -7.44
C ASN A 76 21.86 -2.39 -6.15
N GLY A 77 20.89 -2.80 -5.34
CA GLY A 77 20.59 -2.13 -4.07
C GLY A 77 20.06 -0.69 -4.21
N SER A 78 19.47 -0.33 -5.35
CA SER A 78 19.10 1.06 -5.67
C SER A 78 17.61 1.40 -5.55
N ARG A 79 16.70 0.43 -5.36
CA ARG A 79 15.25 0.71 -5.31
C ARG A 79 14.47 -0.25 -4.41
N THR A 80 13.96 0.23 -3.28
CA THR A 80 12.90 -0.46 -2.51
C THR A 80 11.49 0.01 -2.91
N HIS A 81 11.41 0.92 -3.89
CA HIS A 81 10.20 1.60 -4.35
C HIS A 81 9.68 0.99 -5.65
N GLY A 82 9.19 -0.23 -5.58
CA GLY A 82 8.62 -0.90 -6.75
C GLY A 82 7.36 -1.67 -6.40
N PRO A 83 6.58 -2.07 -7.43
CA PRO A 83 5.33 -2.80 -7.24
C PRO A 83 5.53 -4.09 -6.44
N ASN A 84 6.65 -4.79 -6.65
CA ASN A 84 6.94 -6.04 -5.94
C ASN A 84 7.09 -5.85 -4.42
N ALA A 85 7.69 -4.75 -3.98
CA ALA A 85 7.85 -4.44 -2.57
C ALA A 85 6.50 -4.10 -1.92
N VAL A 86 5.73 -3.22 -2.57
CA VAL A 86 4.33 -2.89 -2.18
C VAL A 86 3.52 -4.17 -1.99
N LEU A 87 3.53 -5.03 -3.02
CA LEU A 87 2.71 -6.24 -3.03
C LEU A 87 3.16 -7.27 -2.00
N SER A 88 4.47 -7.40 -1.76
CA SER A 88 5.00 -8.28 -0.72
C SER A 88 4.51 -7.85 0.67
N MET A 89 4.61 -6.56 0.99
CA MET A 89 4.17 -6.03 2.28
C MET A 89 2.64 -6.06 2.43
N LEU A 90 1.90 -5.74 1.37
CA LEU A 90 0.45 -5.82 1.34
C LEU A 90 -0.02 -7.27 1.50
N HIS A 91 0.63 -8.23 0.84
CA HIS A 91 0.33 -9.65 0.98
C HIS A 91 0.57 -10.14 2.40
N HIS A 92 1.73 -9.83 2.97
CA HIS A 92 2.06 -10.16 4.34
C HIS A 92 1.03 -9.60 5.33
N TYR A 93 0.65 -8.32 5.16
CA TYR A 93 -0.38 -7.70 5.99
C TYR A 93 -1.70 -8.48 5.92
N LEU A 94 -2.20 -8.73 4.72
CA LEU A 94 -3.51 -9.35 4.52
C LEU A 94 -3.54 -10.80 4.99
N HIS A 95 -2.44 -11.55 4.82
CA HIS A 95 -2.32 -12.92 5.32
C HIS A 95 -2.47 -12.98 6.85
N GLY A 96 -1.92 -12.00 7.57
CA GLY A 96 -1.94 -11.96 9.04
C GLY A 96 -3.05 -11.11 9.69
N ASN A 97 -3.85 -10.38 8.90
CA ASN A 97 -4.84 -9.42 9.40
C ASN A 97 -6.23 -9.50 8.72
N THR A 98 -6.46 -10.43 7.79
CA THR A 98 -7.79 -10.58 7.16
C THR A 98 -8.87 -10.98 8.17
N TYR A 99 -10.09 -10.50 7.94
CA TYR A 99 -11.28 -10.86 8.70
C TYR A 99 -11.95 -12.14 8.20
N GLY A 100 -11.48 -12.68 7.07
CA GLY A 100 -12.19 -13.72 6.31
C GLY A 100 -13.25 -13.13 5.39
N GLU A 101 -13.12 -11.85 5.01
CA GLU A 101 -14.02 -11.12 4.14
C GLU A 101 -14.11 -11.74 2.74
N LYS A 102 -15.28 -11.62 2.11
CA LYS A 102 -15.52 -12.03 0.72
C LYS A 102 -15.21 -10.90 -0.24
N ALA A 103 -15.50 -9.66 0.12
CA ALA A 103 -15.15 -8.50 -0.69
C ALA A 103 -14.50 -7.39 0.13
N CYS A 104 -13.65 -6.62 -0.54
CA CYS A 104 -12.97 -5.49 0.07
C CYS A 104 -12.71 -4.37 -0.95
N HIS A 105 -12.43 -3.19 -0.39
CA HIS A 105 -12.07 -1.97 -1.10
C HIS A 105 -10.65 -1.57 -0.71
N PHE A 106 -9.77 -1.53 -1.69
CA PHE A 106 -8.42 -0.98 -1.54
C PHE A 106 -8.39 0.47 -2.02
N HIS A 107 -7.78 1.33 -1.22
CA HIS A 107 -7.51 2.72 -1.54
C HIS A 107 -5.99 2.91 -1.58
N ALA A 108 -5.48 3.50 -2.66
CA ALA A 108 -4.06 3.74 -2.84
C ALA A 108 -3.81 5.04 -3.61
N ASP A 109 -2.59 5.58 -3.54
CA ASP A 109 -2.21 6.73 -4.35
C ASP A 109 -2.21 6.39 -5.86
N ASN A 110 -2.38 7.41 -6.71
CA ASN A 110 -2.35 7.26 -8.16
C ASN A 110 -0.90 7.29 -8.71
N SER A 111 0.02 6.56 -8.07
CA SER A 111 1.42 6.46 -8.51
C SER A 111 1.63 5.27 -9.44
N VAL A 112 1.97 5.53 -10.71
CA VAL A 112 2.25 4.47 -11.71
C VAL A 112 3.45 3.61 -11.31
N GLY A 113 4.44 4.21 -10.64
CA GLY A 113 5.66 3.52 -10.22
C GLY A 113 5.45 2.52 -9.07
N GLN A 114 4.39 2.69 -8.27
CA GLN A 114 4.20 1.93 -7.03
C GLN A 114 2.86 1.17 -7.04
N ASN A 115 1.74 1.88 -7.17
CA ASN A 115 0.42 1.33 -6.88
C ASN A 115 -0.43 1.14 -8.16
N LYS A 116 -0.45 2.11 -9.07
CA LYS A 116 -1.22 2.06 -10.33
C LYS A 116 -0.44 1.43 -11.47
N ASN A 117 -0.22 0.12 -11.40
CA ASN A 117 0.45 -0.64 -12.46
C ASN A 117 -0.17 -2.02 -12.67
N LYS A 118 0.22 -2.66 -13.77
CA LYS A 118 -0.26 -3.99 -14.16
C LYS A 118 0.08 -5.05 -13.12
N THR A 119 1.22 -4.93 -12.45
CA THR A 119 1.64 -5.89 -11.41
C THR A 119 0.67 -5.88 -10.23
N THR A 120 0.23 -4.71 -9.78
CA THR A 120 -0.80 -4.59 -8.73
C THR A 120 -2.11 -5.23 -9.16
N LEU A 121 -2.59 -4.94 -10.37
CA LEU A 121 -3.81 -5.55 -10.90
C LEU A 121 -3.70 -7.08 -11.00
N HIS A 122 -2.59 -7.60 -11.53
CA HIS A 122 -2.35 -9.05 -11.62
C HIS A 122 -2.35 -9.72 -10.24
N TYR A 123 -1.74 -9.09 -9.24
CA TYR A 123 -1.74 -9.61 -7.88
C TYR A 123 -3.15 -9.66 -7.26
N LEU A 124 -3.94 -8.59 -7.41
CA LEU A 124 -5.31 -8.56 -6.90
C LEU A 124 -6.20 -9.57 -7.65
N LEU A 125 -6.01 -9.72 -8.95
CA LEU A 125 -6.71 -10.77 -9.72
C LEU A 125 -6.31 -12.17 -9.25
N TRP A 126 -5.01 -12.41 -9.02
CA TRP A 126 -4.49 -13.67 -8.50
C TRP A 126 -5.09 -14.00 -7.13
N ARG A 127 -5.29 -13.01 -6.25
CA ARG A 127 -5.98 -13.18 -4.97
C ARG A 127 -7.40 -13.73 -5.15
N CYS A 128 -8.16 -13.16 -6.09
CA CYS A 128 -9.50 -13.65 -6.43
C CYS A 128 -9.43 -15.08 -7.01
N ALA A 129 -8.51 -15.34 -7.93
CA ALA A 129 -8.32 -16.66 -8.54
C ALA A 129 -7.93 -17.75 -7.53
N LYS A 130 -7.21 -17.39 -6.46
CA LYS A 130 -6.88 -18.29 -5.34
C LYS A 130 -8.00 -18.43 -4.30
N GLY A 131 -9.15 -17.78 -4.51
CA GLY A 131 -10.27 -17.81 -3.59
C GLY A 131 -10.00 -17.09 -2.27
N LEU A 132 -8.99 -16.21 -2.22
CA LEU A 132 -8.69 -15.43 -1.03
C LEU A 132 -9.74 -14.33 -0.83
N HIS A 133 -10.25 -13.79 -1.94
CA HIS A 133 -11.36 -12.85 -2.03
C HIS A 133 -12.29 -13.31 -3.16
N LYS A 134 -13.56 -12.94 -3.11
CA LYS A 134 -14.50 -13.08 -4.23
C LYS A 134 -14.48 -11.84 -5.13
N THR A 135 -14.51 -10.67 -4.51
CA THR A 135 -14.52 -9.39 -5.22
C THR A 135 -13.52 -8.45 -4.59
N ILE A 136 -12.72 -7.77 -5.40
CA ILE A 136 -11.81 -6.73 -4.94
C ILE A 136 -12.09 -5.48 -5.75
N ASN A 137 -12.36 -4.37 -5.07
CA ASN A 137 -12.49 -3.05 -5.67
C ASN A 137 -11.22 -2.27 -5.38
N LEU A 138 -10.57 -1.75 -6.42
CA LEU A 138 -9.37 -0.91 -6.29
C LEU A 138 -9.73 0.53 -6.66
N HIS A 139 -9.54 1.43 -5.71
CA HIS A 139 -9.76 2.86 -5.83
C HIS A 139 -8.42 3.59 -5.77
N PHE A 140 -8.22 4.53 -6.68
CA PHE A 140 -7.06 5.40 -6.67
C PHE A 140 -7.45 6.79 -6.22
N MET A 141 -6.74 7.32 -5.23
CA MET A 141 -6.89 8.70 -4.81
C MET A 141 -6.45 9.62 -5.95
N ILE A 142 -7.13 10.76 -6.09
CA ILE A 142 -6.75 11.76 -7.08
C ILE A 142 -5.34 12.27 -6.71
N SER A 143 -4.36 12.00 -7.56
CA SER A 143 -3.02 12.59 -7.45
C SER A 143 -3.16 14.11 -7.55
N ASP A 144 -2.57 14.87 -6.62
CA ASP A 144 -2.60 16.33 -6.54
C ASP A 144 -2.87 17.01 -7.89
N VAL A 145 -4.13 17.37 -8.11
CA VAL A 145 -4.56 18.20 -9.23
C VAL A 145 -4.29 19.64 -8.84
N ASN A 146 -3.03 20.06 -8.94
CA ASN A 146 -2.63 21.46 -8.75
C ASN A 146 -3.17 22.41 -9.84
N THR A 147 -4.19 22.01 -10.61
CA THR A 147 -4.97 22.90 -11.47
C THR A 147 -6.31 22.24 -11.83
N VAL A 148 -7.40 22.99 -11.66
CA VAL A 148 -8.78 22.65 -12.06
C VAL A 148 -8.86 22.12 -13.50
N SER A 149 -7.93 22.54 -14.37
CA SER A 149 -7.84 22.10 -15.77
C SER A 149 -7.54 20.61 -15.95
N GLN A 150 -6.93 19.92 -14.97
CA GLN A 150 -6.69 18.46 -15.08
C GLN A 150 -7.88 17.63 -14.60
N LEU A 151 -8.68 18.14 -13.64
CA LEU A 151 -9.97 17.55 -13.27
C LEU A 151 -10.95 17.54 -14.45
N VAL A 152 -11.04 18.64 -15.19
CA VAL A 152 -11.87 18.72 -16.41
C VAL A 152 -11.43 17.67 -17.43
N LYS A 153 -10.13 17.50 -17.66
CA LYS A 153 -9.61 16.47 -18.57
C LYS A 153 -9.91 15.04 -18.12
N ILE A 154 -9.89 14.77 -16.81
CA ILE A 154 -10.24 13.45 -16.27
C ILE A 154 -11.73 13.16 -16.43
N VAL A 155 -12.59 14.15 -16.17
CA VAL A 155 -14.05 14.04 -16.39
C VAL A 155 -14.35 13.85 -17.87
N ASP A 156 -13.72 14.62 -18.75
CA ASP A 156 -13.88 14.51 -20.21
C ASP A 156 -13.41 13.15 -20.74
N ASN A 157 -12.31 12.61 -20.20
CA ASN A 157 -11.80 11.29 -20.59
C ASN A 157 -12.67 10.15 -20.04
N SER A 158 -13.25 10.30 -18.85
CA SER A 158 -14.21 9.35 -18.29
C SER A 158 -15.51 9.32 -19.12
N ALA A 159 -16.00 10.49 -19.54
CA ALA A 159 -17.15 10.61 -20.44
C ALA A 159 -16.90 9.94 -21.81
N LYS A 160 -15.68 10.07 -22.37
CA LYS A 160 -15.29 9.42 -23.63
C LYS A 160 -15.19 7.90 -23.53
N CYS A 161 -14.69 7.36 -22.41
CA CYS A 161 -14.65 5.92 -22.19
C CYS A 161 -16.07 5.31 -22.12
N ASN A 162 -17.06 6.05 -21.59
CA ASN A 162 -18.44 5.59 -21.56
C ASN A 162 -19.15 5.64 -22.92
N SER A 163 -18.73 6.52 -23.85
CA SER A 163 -19.26 6.57 -25.22
C SER A 163 -18.69 5.50 -26.17
N LEU A 164 -17.70 4.72 -25.74
CA LEU A 164 -17.08 3.65 -26.54
C LEU A 164 -17.61 2.25 -26.15
N ILE A 165 -18.57 2.18 -25.22
CA ILE A 165 -19.22 0.94 -24.76
C ILE A 165 -20.74 0.95 -25.09
N SER A 166 -21.20 1.89 -25.91
CA SER A 166 -22.57 1.88 -26.48
C SER A 166 -22.57 1.49 -27.95
#